data_AF-A0A950GVB3-F1
#
_entry.id   AF-A0A950GVB3-F1
#
_cell.length_a   1.000
_cell.length_b   1.000
_cell.length_c   1.000
_cell.angle_alpha   90.00
_cell.angle_beta   90.00
_cell.angle_gamma   90.00
#
_symmetry.space_group_name_H-M   'P 1'
#
loop_
_entity.id
_entity.type
_entity.pdbx_description
1 polymer ?
#
loop_
_entity_poly.entity_id
_entity_poly.type
_entity_poly.pdbx_seq_one_letter_code
_entity_poly.pdbx_strand_id
1 'polypeptide(L)'
;MPPVAHRPDTDHPAQPEAGGAVPHRPGSARLLSEELVALAVASGCAVAGIASAHVFSETRAALHERRDRGLHAGMQFTYRNPDRSTDPTRILPGARALVVGALDYRRTAAPSEASGCGAPATGRGRVAEYACRDFYGDLRKALQPVADRLRRAGWQATVVCDDNALVDRAAAHRAGL
;
A
#
# COMPACT_ATOMS: atom_id res chain seq x y z
N MET A 1 19.60 -27.39 54.06
CA MET A 1 18.74 -26.48 53.28
C MET A 1 18.50 -25.21 54.08
N PRO A 2 18.97 -24.04 53.66
CA PRO A 2 18.54 -22.77 54.23
C PRO A 2 17.30 -22.23 53.49
N PRO A 3 16.42 -21.46 54.15
CA PRO A 3 15.20 -20.93 53.55
C PRO A 3 15.51 -19.74 52.61
N VAL A 4 14.94 -19.77 51.41
CA VAL A 4 14.96 -18.64 50.48
C VAL A 4 14.00 -17.56 50.99
N ALA A 5 14.55 -16.39 51.30
CA ALA A 5 13.81 -15.21 51.69
C ALA A 5 12.97 -14.67 50.53
N HIS A 6 11.68 -14.48 50.80
CA HIS A 6 10.73 -13.76 49.97
C HIS A 6 11.16 -12.28 49.89
N ARG A 7 11.45 -11.79 48.68
CA ARG A 7 11.54 -10.35 48.41
C ARG A 7 10.18 -9.83 47.92
N PRO A 8 9.75 -8.62 48.34
CA PRO A 8 8.50 -8.02 47.92
C PRO A 8 8.59 -7.37 46.53
N ASP A 9 7.41 -7.18 45.94
CA ASP A 9 7.13 -6.65 44.61
C ASP A 9 7.94 -5.41 44.22
N THR A 10 8.64 -5.49 43.09
CA THR A 10 9.14 -4.32 42.37
C THR A 10 8.05 -3.77 41.46
N ASP A 11 7.57 -2.61 41.87
CA ASP A 11 6.73 -1.67 41.13
C ASP A 11 7.20 -1.52 39.67
N HIS A 12 6.36 -1.92 38.72
CA HIS A 12 6.61 -1.70 37.29
C HIS A 12 6.28 -0.24 36.97
N PRO A 13 7.23 0.57 36.47
CA PRO A 13 6.89 1.90 36.00
C PRO A 13 5.93 1.80 34.82
N ALA A 14 4.83 2.56 34.92
CA ALA A 14 3.80 2.71 33.92
C ALA A 14 4.39 2.96 32.52
N GLN A 15 3.86 2.22 31.54
CA GLN A 15 4.15 2.43 30.13
C GLN A 15 3.68 3.82 29.70
N PRO A 16 4.42 4.54 28.83
CA PRO A 16 3.97 5.84 28.35
C PRO A 16 2.73 5.65 27.47
N GLU A 17 1.65 6.30 27.92
CA GLU A 17 0.36 6.43 27.26
C GLU A 17 0.49 6.78 25.77
N ALA A 18 -0.31 6.09 24.96
CA ALA A 18 -0.41 6.27 23.53
C ALA A 18 -0.59 7.75 23.17
N GLY A 19 0.32 8.26 22.31
CA GLY A 19 0.26 9.62 21.79
C GLY A 19 -1.13 9.96 21.25
N GLY A 20 -1.81 10.85 21.97
CA GLY A 20 -3.15 11.32 21.62
C GLY A 20 -3.14 11.92 20.22
N ALA A 21 -4.03 11.42 19.36
CA ALA A 21 -4.25 11.98 18.05
C ALA A 21 -4.66 13.45 18.19
N VAL A 22 -3.84 14.36 17.65
CA VAL A 22 -4.17 15.79 17.61
C VAL A 22 -5.45 15.92 16.77
N PRO A 23 -6.53 16.53 17.30
CA PRO A 23 -7.75 16.71 16.52
C PRO A 23 -7.47 17.70 15.37
N HIS A 24 -7.48 17.19 14.14
CA HIS A 24 -7.33 18.00 12.94
C HIS A 24 -8.67 18.62 12.56
N ARG A 25 -8.69 19.95 12.38
CA ARG A 25 -9.88 20.65 11.87
C ARG A 25 -10.22 20.12 10.47
N PRO A 26 -11.50 19.93 10.12
CA PRO A 26 -11.89 19.35 8.81
C PRO A 26 -11.31 20.10 7.61
N GLY A 27 -11.12 21.43 7.72
CA GLY A 27 -10.46 22.24 6.68
C GLY A 27 -8.96 21.94 6.50
N SER A 28 -8.22 21.57 7.56
CA SER A 28 -6.80 21.23 7.43
C SER A 28 -6.58 19.83 6.85
N ALA A 29 -7.51 18.90 7.09
CA ALA A 29 -7.46 17.56 6.51
C ALA A 29 -7.65 17.57 4.99
N ARG A 30 -8.56 18.41 4.48
CA ARG A 30 -8.77 18.58 3.03
C ARG A 30 -7.55 19.18 2.34
N LEU A 31 -6.99 20.25 2.89
CA LEU A 31 -5.79 20.89 2.33
C LEU A 31 -4.59 19.94 2.31
N LEU A 32 -4.39 19.17 3.39
CA LEU A 32 -3.36 18.14 3.42
C LEU A 32 -3.60 17.07 2.35
N SER A 33 -4.86 16.66 2.14
CA SER A 33 -5.22 15.66 1.13
C SER A 33 -4.87 16.15 -0.29
N GLU A 34 -5.24 17.38 -0.62
CA GLU A 34 -4.93 18.02 -1.91
C GLU A 34 -3.40 18.18 -2.10
N GLU A 35 -2.68 18.58 -1.05
CA GLU A 35 -1.21 18.66 -1.05
C GLU A 35 -0.56 17.30 -1.33
N LEU A 36 -1.02 16.23 -0.67
CA LEU A 36 -0.44 14.89 -0.82
C LEU A 36 -0.67 14.32 -2.22
N VAL A 37 -1.84 14.56 -2.82
CA VAL A 37 -2.14 14.16 -4.21
C VAL A 37 -1.24 14.92 -5.18
N ALA A 38 -1.12 16.24 -5.02
CA ALA A 38 -0.23 17.07 -5.85
C ALA A 38 1.24 16.62 -5.72
N LEU A 39 1.69 16.32 -4.50
CA LEU A 39 3.04 15.83 -4.24
C LEU A 39 3.29 14.47 -4.89
N ALA A 40 2.33 13.55 -4.84
CA ALA A 40 2.46 12.24 -5.49
C ALA A 40 2.65 12.38 -7.01
N VAL A 41 1.85 13.24 -7.64
CA VAL A 41 1.95 13.51 -9.08
C VAL A 41 3.28 14.19 -9.43
N ALA A 42 3.68 15.22 -8.67
CA ALA A 42 4.95 15.90 -8.86
C ALA A 42 6.17 14.98 -8.65
N SER A 43 6.02 13.93 -7.84
CA SER A 43 7.08 12.94 -7.55
C SER A 43 7.12 11.79 -8.56
N GLY A 44 6.20 11.74 -9.53
CA GLY A 44 6.23 10.79 -10.65
C GLY A 44 5.00 9.91 -10.82
N CYS A 45 3.96 10.03 -9.97
CA CYS A 45 2.69 9.34 -10.24
C CYS A 45 2.00 9.98 -11.45
N ALA A 46 1.42 9.16 -12.34
CA ALA A 46 0.57 9.67 -13.42
C ALA A 46 -0.75 10.23 -12.87
N VAL A 47 -1.29 9.56 -11.84
CA VAL A 47 -2.49 9.97 -11.13
C VAL A 47 -2.39 9.51 -9.67
N ALA A 48 -3.03 10.23 -8.76
CA ALA A 48 -3.12 9.86 -7.36
C ALA A 48 -4.49 10.24 -6.77
N GLY A 49 -4.89 9.51 -5.73
CA GLY A 49 -6.15 9.68 -5.03
C GLY A 49 -6.05 9.29 -3.56
N ILE A 50 -7.11 9.58 -2.80
CA ILE A 50 -7.19 9.27 -1.36
C ILE A 50 -8.45 8.45 -1.09
N ALA A 51 -8.29 7.42 -0.26
CA ALA A 51 -9.36 6.52 0.15
C ALA A 51 -9.35 6.29 1.66
N SER A 52 -10.48 5.85 2.22
CA SER A 52 -10.54 5.39 3.61
C SER A 52 -9.83 4.04 3.77
N ALA A 53 -9.12 3.87 4.89
CA ALA A 53 -8.42 2.64 5.25
C ALA A 53 -9.33 1.58 5.91
N HIS A 54 -10.65 1.68 5.72
CA HIS A 54 -11.58 0.65 6.19
C HIS A 54 -11.33 -0.67 5.47
N VAL A 55 -11.77 -1.77 6.09
CA VAL A 55 -11.76 -3.10 5.48
C VAL A 55 -12.41 -3.08 4.09
N PHE A 56 -11.84 -3.81 3.15
CA PHE A 56 -12.39 -3.97 1.79
C PHE A 56 -13.44 -5.10 1.81
N SER A 57 -14.57 -4.88 2.49
CA SER A 57 -15.56 -5.94 2.79
C SER A 57 -16.08 -6.67 1.56
N GLU A 58 -16.41 -5.94 0.49
CA GLU A 58 -16.86 -6.53 -0.79
C GLU A 58 -15.76 -7.36 -1.45
N THR A 59 -14.55 -6.80 -1.53
CA THR A 59 -13.37 -7.51 -2.05
C THR A 59 -13.08 -8.77 -1.24
N ARG A 60 -13.19 -8.71 0.09
CA ARG A 60 -12.99 -9.84 0.99
C ARG A 60 -14.00 -10.95 0.71
N ALA A 61 -15.29 -10.61 0.66
CA ALA A 61 -16.34 -11.57 0.34
C ALA A 61 -16.10 -12.23 -1.02
N ALA A 62 -15.77 -11.44 -2.05
CA ALA A 62 -15.48 -11.94 -3.38
C ALA A 62 -14.25 -12.88 -3.40
N LEU A 63 -13.19 -12.57 -2.63
CA LEU A 63 -12.02 -13.42 -2.53
C LEU A 63 -12.32 -14.76 -1.86
N HIS A 64 -13.11 -14.78 -0.79
CA HIS A 64 -13.56 -16.03 -0.18
C HIS A 64 -14.40 -16.85 -1.15
N GLU A 65 -15.41 -16.24 -1.79
CA GLU A 65 -16.26 -16.94 -2.77
C GLU A 65 -15.42 -17.56 -3.91
N ARG A 66 -14.49 -16.79 -4.48
CA ARG A 66 -13.62 -17.26 -5.57
C ARG A 66 -12.68 -18.37 -5.12
N ARG A 67 -12.16 -18.29 -3.89
CA ARG A 67 -11.34 -19.35 -3.30
C ARG A 67 -12.14 -20.64 -3.18
N ASP A 68 -13.33 -20.56 -2.60
CA ASP A 68 -14.18 -21.71 -2.32
C ASP A 68 -14.68 -22.36 -3.62
N ARG A 69 -14.77 -21.59 -4.71
CA ARG A 69 -15.05 -22.07 -6.07
C ARG A 69 -13.82 -22.56 -6.85
N GLY A 70 -12.62 -22.54 -6.26
CA GLY A 70 -11.38 -22.96 -6.93
C GLY A 70 -10.88 -22.02 -8.05
N LEU A 71 -11.37 -20.78 -8.10
CA LEU A 71 -11.07 -19.80 -9.16
C LEU A 71 -9.75 -19.02 -8.95
N HIS A 72 -8.85 -19.56 -8.14
CA HIS A 72 -7.55 -18.95 -7.82
C HIS A 72 -6.39 -19.61 -8.56
N ALA A 73 -6.62 -20.67 -9.35
CA ALA A 73 -5.60 -21.35 -10.16
C ALA A 73 -4.30 -21.68 -9.38
N GLY A 74 -4.44 -22.07 -8.11
CA GLY A 74 -3.30 -22.35 -7.22
C GLY A 74 -2.55 -21.11 -6.70
N MET A 75 -2.85 -19.91 -7.21
CA MET A 75 -2.24 -18.65 -6.77
C MET A 75 -2.52 -18.41 -5.28
N GLN A 76 -1.45 -18.13 -4.53
CA GLN A 76 -1.52 -17.83 -3.11
C GLN A 76 -1.57 -16.33 -2.82
N PHE A 77 -1.21 -15.49 -3.81
CA PHE A 77 -1.26 -14.04 -3.71
C PHE A 77 -2.69 -13.62 -3.40
N THR A 78 -2.89 -12.86 -2.32
CA THR A 78 -4.21 -12.48 -1.77
C THR A 78 -5.05 -13.65 -1.21
N TYR A 79 -5.07 -14.83 -1.85
CA TYR A 79 -5.91 -15.96 -1.46
C TYR A 79 -5.41 -16.76 -0.26
N ARG A 80 -4.12 -16.66 0.09
CA ARG A 80 -3.56 -17.33 1.28
C ARG A 80 -4.23 -16.84 2.57
N ASN A 81 -4.54 -15.55 2.63
CA ASN A 81 -5.26 -14.94 3.76
C ASN A 81 -6.03 -13.69 3.30
N PRO A 82 -7.25 -13.86 2.75
CA PRO A 82 -8.06 -12.75 2.26
C PRO A 82 -8.35 -11.70 3.34
N ASP A 83 -8.55 -12.11 4.59
CA ASP A 83 -8.80 -11.20 5.72
C ASP A 83 -7.65 -10.23 5.93
N ARG A 84 -6.41 -10.73 5.88
CA ARG A 84 -5.20 -9.91 5.99
C ARG A 84 -5.06 -8.98 4.80
N SER A 85 -5.18 -9.49 3.57
CA SER A 85 -4.95 -8.70 2.35
C SER A 85 -6.02 -7.63 2.07
N THR A 86 -7.14 -7.65 2.81
CA THR A 86 -8.25 -6.69 2.67
C THR A 86 -8.40 -5.75 3.86
N ASP A 87 -7.48 -5.80 4.81
CA ASP A 87 -7.50 -5.00 6.02
C ASP A 87 -6.23 -4.14 6.11
N PRO A 88 -6.28 -2.87 5.67
CA PRO A 88 -5.15 -1.96 5.74
C PRO A 88 -4.55 -1.83 7.15
N THR A 89 -5.34 -2.04 8.20
CA THR A 89 -4.87 -1.93 9.60
C THR A 89 -3.91 -3.06 9.99
N ARG A 90 -3.87 -4.16 9.22
CA ARG A 90 -2.89 -5.25 9.37
C ARG A 90 -1.51 -4.88 8.86
N ILE A 91 -1.42 -3.84 8.03
CA ILE A 91 -0.16 -3.31 7.49
C ILE A 91 0.37 -2.23 8.42
N LEU A 92 -0.50 -1.28 8.77
CA LEU A 92 -0.19 -0.19 9.68
C LEU A 92 -1.29 -0.09 10.75
N PRO A 93 -1.01 -0.49 12.00
CA PRO A 93 -1.98 -0.40 13.09
C PRO A 93 -2.55 1.01 13.20
N GLY A 94 -3.88 1.12 13.23
CA GLY A 94 -4.56 2.42 13.33
C GLY A 94 -4.65 3.21 12.02
N ALA A 95 -4.29 2.65 10.86
CA ALA A 95 -4.46 3.30 9.56
C ALA A 95 -5.87 3.91 9.40
N ARG A 96 -5.94 5.15 8.92
CA ARG A 96 -7.19 5.90 8.70
C ARG A 96 -7.45 6.20 7.23
N ALA A 97 -6.40 6.44 6.46
CA ALA A 97 -6.47 6.77 5.05
C ALA A 97 -5.39 6.04 4.25
N LEU A 98 -5.64 5.92 2.96
CA LEU A 98 -4.71 5.43 1.94
C LEU A 98 -4.46 6.59 0.98
N VAL A 99 -3.19 6.88 0.69
CA VAL A 99 -2.81 7.69 -0.48
C VAL A 99 -2.40 6.69 -1.55
N VAL A 100 -3.12 6.67 -2.66
CA VAL A 100 -2.94 5.69 -3.73
C VAL A 100 -2.42 6.41 -4.96
N GLY A 101 -1.29 5.94 -5.51
CA GLY A 101 -0.72 6.46 -6.76
C GLY A 101 -0.70 5.36 -7.82
N ALA A 102 -0.80 5.76 -9.08
CA ALA A 102 -0.62 4.87 -10.22
C ALA A 102 0.36 5.46 -11.24
N LEU A 103 1.09 4.59 -11.92
CA LEU A 103 1.93 4.94 -13.07
C LEU A 103 1.23 4.54 -14.36
N ASP A 104 1.39 5.37 -15.40
CA ASP A 104 1.10 4.94 -16.76
C ASP A 104 2.33 4.23 -17.32
N TYR A 105 2.14 3.00 -17.79
CA TYR A 105 3.18 2.21 -18.44
C TYR A 105 3.04 2.19 -19.97
N ARG A 106 2.01 2.83 -20.54
CA ARG A 106 1.81 2.89 -21.99
C ARG A 106 2.97 3.61 -22.65
N ARG A 107 3.62 2.96 -23.61
CA ARG A 107 4.69 3.57 -24.39
C ARG A 107 4.12 4.48 -25.46
N THR A 108 4.49 5.75 -25.41
CA THR A 108 4.19 6.75 -26.45
C THR A 108 5.14 6.68 -27.64
N ALA A 109 6.30 6.02 -27.50
CA ALA A 109 7.32 5.89 -28.56
C ALA A 109 7.43 4.47 -29.13
N ALA A 110 7.88 4.36 -30.38
CA ALA A 110 8.21 3.08 -31.00
C ALA A 110 9.33 2.36 -30.20
N PRO A 111 9.31 1.02 -30.13
CA PRO A 111 10.34 0.30 -29.40
C PRO A 111 11.70 0.44 -30.08
N SER A 112 12.72 0.70 -29.28
CA SER A 112 14.09 0.38 -29.66
C SER A 112 14.28 -1.15 -29.63
N GLU A 113 14.92 -1.71 -30.66
CA GLU A 113 15.27 -3.14 -30.70
C GLU A 113 16.19 -3.55 -29.53
N ALA A 114 16.91 -2.60 -28.94
CA ALA A 114 17.84 -2.83 -27.83
C ALA A 114 17.16 -3.12 -26.48
N SER A 115 15.87 -2.77 -26.32
CA SER A 115 15.19 -2.88 -25.02
C SER A 115 14.60 -4.26 -24.74
N GLY A 116 14.68 -5.23 -25.67
CA GLY A 116 14.03 -6.56 -25.54
C GLY A 116 12.49 -6.51 -25.48
N CYS A 117 11.92 -5.32 -25.40
CA CYS A 117 10.50 -5.00 -25.23
C CYS A 117 9.88 -4.40 -26.50
N GLY A 118 10.45 -4.75 -27.65
CA GLY A 118 10.00 -4.31 -28.95
C GLY A 118 9.02 -5.22 -29.65
N ALA A 119 8.62 -4.81 -30.86
CA ALA A 119 7.89 -5.72 -31.75
C ALA A 119 8.73 -7.00 -31.89
N PRO A 120 8.13 -8.19 -31.72
CA PRO A 120 8.90 -9.41 -31.77
C PRO A 120 9.49 -9.57 -33.18
N ALA A 121 10.81 -9.77 -33.25
CA ALA A 121 11.43 -10.31 -34.45
C ALA A 121 10.84 -11.70 -34.75
N THR A 122 10.93 -12.13 -36.01
CA THR A 122 10.46 -13.46 -36.41
C THR A 122 11.03 -14.56 -35.51
N GLY A 123 10.14 -15.38 -34.94
CA GLY A 123 10.51 -16.45 -34.00
C GLY A 123 10.71 -16.04 -32.54
N ARG A 124 10.41 -14.80 -32.14
CA ARG A 124 10.45 -14.36 -30.72
C ARG A 124 9.06 -14.11 -30.13
N GLY A 125 8.93 -14.34 -28.82
CA GLY A 125 7.73 -13.96 -28.04
C GLY A 125 7.70 -12.47 -27.71
N ARG A 126 6.54 -11.97 -27.28
CA ARG A 126 6.36 -10.58 -26.82
C ARG A 126 6.36 -10.54 -25.28
N VAL A 127 7.12 -9.62 -24.70
CA VAL A 127 7.12 -9.33 -23.27
C VAL A 127 6.00 -8.33 -22.95
N ALA A 128 5.29 -8.53 -21.84
CA ALA A 128 4.30 -7.58 -21.38
C ALA A 128 4.95 -6.24 -21.02
N GLU A 129 4.31 -5.13 -21.38
CA GLU A 129 4.90 -3.79 -21.26
C GLU A 129 5.28 -3.42 -19.82
N TYR A 130 4.46 -3.82 -18.84
CA TYR A 130 4.75 -3.60 -17.42
C TYR A 130 5.99 -4.36 -16.92
N ALA A 131 6.47 -5.38 -17.64
CA ALA A 131 7.64 -6.17 -17.26
C ALA A 131 8.95 -5.62 -17.85
N CYS A 132 8.87 -4.56 -18.64
CA CYS A 132 9.99 -3.99 -19.38
C CYS A 132 10.82 -2.98 -18.59
N ARG A 133 10.33 -2.58 -17.42
CA ARG A 133 10.94 -1.60 -16.52
C ARG A 133 10.52 -1.94 -15.10
N ASP A 134 11.32 -1.53 -14.12
CA ASP A 134 10.96 -1.60 -12.71
C ASP A 134 9.91 -0.54 -12.33
N PHE A 135 8.67 -0.72 -12.79
CA PHE A 135 7.56 0.18 -12.45
C PHE A 135 7.24 0.16 -10.96
N TYR A 136 7.45 -0.96 -10.27
CA TYR A 136 7.19 -1.07 -8.84
C TYR A 136 8.19 -0.26 -8.02
N GLY A 137 9.48 -0.34 -8.36
CA GLY A 137 10.51 0.48 -7.76
C GLY A 137 10.28 1.97 -8.02
N ASP A 138 9.85 2.33 -9.23
CA ASP A 138 9.55 3.72 -9.56
C ASP A 138 8.30 4.25 -8.86
N LEU A 139 7.25 3.44 -8.73
CA LEU A 139 6.06 3.81 -7.97
C LEU A 139 6.39 3.98 -6.48
N ARG A 140 7.22 3.10 -5.91
CA ARG A 140 7.69 3.21 -4.53
C ARG A 140 8.48 4.50 -4.31
N LYS A 141 9.39 4.85 -5.23
CA LYS A 141 10.14 6.12 -5.19
C LYS A 141 9.20 7.33 -5.26
N ALA A 142 8.19 7.29 -6.13
CA ALA A 142 7.22 8.38 -6.27
C ALA A 142 6.32 8.57 -5.02
N LEU A 143 6.02 7.49 -4.30
CA LEU A 143 5.23 7.55 -3.06
C LEU A 143 6.06 7.89 -1.81
N GLN A 144 7.38 7.77 -1.86
CA GLN A 144 8.24 8.02 -0.71
C GLN A 144 8.16 9.47 -0.18
N PRO A 145 8.19 10.52 -1.02
CA PRO A 145 8.01 11.90 -0.57
C PRO A 145 6.69 12.15 0.16
N VAL A 146 5.61 11.48 -0.27
CA VAL A 146 4.29 11.55 0.35
C VAL A 146 4.33 10.96 1.76
N ALA A 147 4.91 9.77 1.92
CA ALA A 147 5.09 9.16 3.22
C ALA A 147 5.93 10.03 4.16
N ASP A 148 7.00 10.64 3.66
CA ASP A 148 7.86 11.51 4.46
C ASP A 148 7.17 12.82 4.84
N ARG A 149 6.33 13.36 3.96
CA ARG A 149 5.49 14.54 4.26
C ARG A 149 4.46 14.26 5.36
N LEU A 150 3.85 13.08 5.35
CA LEU A 150 2.95 12.62 6.42
C LEU A 150 3.70 12.46 7.74
N ARG A 151 4.87 11.82 7.73
CA ARG A 151 5.72 11.65 8.91
C ARG A 151 6.16 12.98 9.53
N ARG A 152 6.56 13.95 8.69
CA ARG A 152 6.88 15.32 9.16
C ARG A 152 5.69 16.04 9.79
N ALA A 153 4.46 15.71 9.41
CA ALA A 153 3.25 16.23 10.05
C ALA A 153 2.83 15.45 11.30
N GLY A 154 3.63 14.49 11.77
CA GLY A 154 3.36 13.70 12.98
C GLY A 154 2.53 12.44 12.75
N TRP A 155 2.25 12.06 11.50
CA TRP A 155 1.51 10.85 11.18
C TRP A 155 2.44 9.64 11.02
N GLN A 156 1.90 8.45 11.24
CA GLN A 156 2.55 7.21 10.81
C GLN A 156 2.22 6.94 9.35
N ALA A 157 3.21 6.55 8.55
CA ALA A 157 3.04 6.23 7.14
C ALA A 157 4.01 5.13 6.71
N THR A 158 3.55 4.23 5.84
CA THR A 158 4.35 3.18 5.20
C THR A 158 3.94 3.06 3.73
N VAL A 159 4.90 2.73 2.87
CA VAL A 159 4.66 2.54 1.42
C VAL A 159 4.58 1.05 1.13
N VAL A 160 3.45 0.64 0.57
CA VAL A 160 3.21 -0.72 0.04
C VAL A 160 2.97 -0.62 -1.46
N CYS A 161 3.43 -1.63 -2.21
CA CYS A 161 3.30 -1.68 -3.67
C CYS A 161 3.59 -3.10 -4.14
N ASP A 162 2.60 -3.75 -4.77
CA ASP A 162 2.64 -5.13 -5.25
C ASP A 162 3.20 -6.12 -4.20
N ASP A 163 2.92 -5.84 -2.93
CA ASP A 163 3.22 -6.76 -1.85
C ASP A 163 1.95 -7.53 -1.46
N ASN A 164 2.14 -8.76 -0.98
CA ASN A 164 1.04 -9.64 -0.55
C ASN A 164 0.22 -9.07 0.63
N ALA A 165 0.47 -7.83 1.07
CA ALA A 165 -0.17 -7.23 2.22
C ALA A 165 -1.50 -6.54 1.89
N LEU A 166 -1.72 -6.08 0.65
CA LEU A 166 -2.94 -5.38 0.26
C LEU A 166 -3.46 -5.81 -1.12
N VAL A 167 -4.77 -5.68 -1.34
CA VAL A 167 -5.35 -5.75 -2.69
C VAL A 167 -5.30 -4.36 -3.33
N ASP A 168 -4.20 -4.07 -4.02
CA ASP A 168 -3.94 -2.74 -4.62
C ASP A 168 -5.07 -2.26 -5.54
N ARG A 169 -5.66 -3.17 -6.33
CA ARG A 169 -6.81 -2.85 -7.19
C ARG A 169 -8.02 -2.32 -6.40
N ALA A 170 -8.29 -2.87 -5.23
CA ALA A 170 -9.40 -2.43 -4.40
C ALA A 170 -9.12 -1.06 -3.76
N ALA A 171 -7.86 -0.79 -3.39
CA ALA A 171 -7.43 0.52 -2.94
C ALA A 171 -7.57 1.57 -4.05
N ALA A 172 -7.13 1.25 -5.28
CA ALA A 172 -7.24 2.12 -6.45
C ALA A 172 -8.69 2.48 -6.78
N HIS A 173 -9.56 1.47 -6.89
CA HIS A 173 -10.99 1.68 -7.14
C HIS A 173 -11.63 2.60 -6.09
N ARG A 174 -11.31 2.39 -4.80
CA ARG A 174 -11.85 3.23 -3.72
C ARG A 174 -11.30 4.67 -3.75
N ALA A 175 -10.09 4.86 -4.26
CA ALA A 175 -9.48 6.17 -4.43
C ALA A 175 -9.95 6.90 -5.70
N GLY A 176 -10.80 6.28 -6.51
CA GLY A 176 -11.32 6.85 -7.76
C GLY A 176 -10.32 6.83 -8.92
N LEU A 177 -9.38 5.87 -8.91
CA LEU A 177 -8.37 5.64 -9.95
C LEU A 177 -8.83 4.61 -10.98
#